data_AF-A0A524DXE4-F1
#
_entry.id   AF-A0A524DXE4-F1
#
_cell.length_a   1.000
_cell.length_b   1.000
_cell.length_c   1.000
_cell.angle_alpha   90.00
_cell.angle_beta   90.00
_cell.angle_gamma   90.00
#
_symmetry.space_group_name_H-M   'P 1'
#
loop_
_entity.id
_entity.type
_entity.pdbx_description
1 polymer ?
#
loop_
_entity_poly.entity_id
_entity_poly.type
_entity_poly.pdbx_seq_one_letter_code
_entity_poly.pdbx_strand_id
1 'polypeptide(L)'
;MIRAVYVLLEGGVCIYSRIYDPALASPMLMSSFISAVSAFSREAMGDELRGIESDGRFVFVADHDRIITVVIAESPEEISPGLIDNIGINFLSRYSKHAELDLCETSTFREFDGVLDKIIPPELL
;
A
#
# COMPACT_ATOMS: atom_id res chain seq x y z
N MET A 1 15.37 1.24 -3.13
CA MET A 1 14.67 -0.01 -3.48
C MET A 1 13.34 -0.06 -2.72
N ILE A 2 12.37 -0.85 -3.17
CA ILE A 2 11.10 -1.08 -2.48
C ILE A 2 11.35 -1.88 -1.21
N ARG A 3 10.89 -1.33 -0.09
CA ARG A 3 11.07 -1.90 1.24
C ARG A 3 9.81 -2.61 1.73
N ALA A 4 8.63 -2.12 1.35
CA ALA A 4 7.38 -2.80 1.63
C ALA A 4 6.23 -2.33 0.72
N VAL A 5 5.22 -3.19 0.58
CA VAL A 5 3.93 -2.91 -0.03
C VAL A 5 2.83 -3.27 0.97
N TYR A 6 1.85 -2.41 1.15
CA TYR A 6 0.67 -2.65 1.97
C TYR A 6 -0.59 -2.35 1.15
N VAL A 7 -1.65 -3.10 1.40
CA VAL A 7 -2.99 -2.78 0.93
C VAL A 7 -3.90 -2.69 2.14
N LEU A 8 -4.55 -1.55 2.27
CA LEU A 8 -5.46 -1.23 3.35
C LEU A 8 -6.89 -1.14 2.80
N LEU A 9 -7.89 -1.54 3.57
CA LEU A 9 -9.29 -1.18 3.26
C LEU A 9 -9.55 0.29 3.57
N GLU A 10 -10.60 0.84 2.96
CA GLU A 10 -11.22 2.09 3.38
C GLU A 10 -11.56 1.99 4.89
N GLY A 11 -10.92 2.81 5.73
CA GLY A 11 -10.98 2.71 7.19
C GLY A 11 -9.68 2.23 7.86
N GLY A 12 -8.66 1.86 7.11
CA GLY A 12 -7.30 1.70 7.62
C GLY A 12 -6.90 0.29 8.06
N VAL A 13 -7.75 -0.70 7.79
CA VAL A 13 -7.45 -2.10 8.11
C VAL A 13 -6.45 -2.65 7.10
N CYS A 14 -5.28 -3.08 7.57
CA CYS A 14 -4.29 -3.74 6.71
C CYS A 14 -4.74 -5.16 6.37
N ILE A 15 -5.12 -5.40 5.12
CA ILE A 15 -5.55 -6.71 4.63
C ILE A 15 -4.44 -7.48 3.94
N TYR A 16 -3.42 -6.77 3.45
CA TYR A 16 -2.24 -7.37 2.84
C TYR A 16 -0.99 -6.56 3.15
N SER A 17 0.11 -7.26 3.38
CA SER A 17 1.42 -6.65 3.52
C SER A 17 2.49 -7.58 2.96
N ARG A 18 3.43 -7.02 2.22
CA ARG A 18 4.68 -7.68 1.84
C ARG A 18 5.84 -6.81 2.24
N ILE A 19 6.69 -7.35 3.10
CA ILE A 19 7.83 -6.64 3.68
C ILE A 19 9.10 -7.27 3.14
N TYR A 20 9.91 -6.47 2.44
CA TYR A 20 11.21 -6.87 1.91
C TYR A 20 12.35 -6.49 2.86
N ASP A 21 12.16 -5.44 3.66
CA ASP A 21 13.08 -5.05 4.73
C ASP A 21 12.51 -5.38 6.13
N PRO A 22 13.07 -6.38 6.85
CA PRO A 22 12.57 -6.79 8.15
C PRO A 22 12.75 -5.73 9.25
N ALA A 23 13.52 -4.66 9.01
CA ALA A 23 13.69 -3.57 9.97
C ALA A 23 12.51 -2.57 9.96
N LEU A 24 11.52 -2.74 9.07
CA LEU A 24 10.35 -1.88 9.00
C LEU A 24 9.36 -2.08 10.16
N ALA A 25 8.61 -1.02 10.45
CA ALA A 25 7.54 -1.03 11.44
C ALA A 25 6.48 -2.10 11.11
N SER A 26 5.79 -2.59 12.14
CA SER A 26 4.76 -3.61 11.96
C SER A 26 3.61 -3.08 11.06
N PRO A 27 2.95 -3.96 10.28
CA PRO A 27 1.84 -3.56 9.41
C PRO A 27 0.74 -2.78 10.13
N MET A 28 0.44 -3.14 11.38
CA MET A 28 -0.56 -2.47 12.21
C MET A 28 -0.20 -1.02 12.54
N LEU A 29 1.07 -0.75 12.87
CA LEU A 29 1.55 0.61 13.13
C LEU A 29 1.51 1.44 11.85
N MET A 30 1.97 0.86 10.74
CA MET A 30 1.96 1.54 9.44
C MET A 30 0.54 1.88 9.00
N SER A 31 -0.40 0.94 9.09
CA SER A 31 -1.79 1.18 8.68
C SER A 31 -2.46 2.24 9.54
N SER A 32 -2.23 2.22 10.86
CA SER A 32 -2.76 3.22 11.79
C SER A 32 -2.20 4.62 11.49
N PHE A 33 -0.90 4.71 11.20
CA PHE A 33 -0.24 5.96 10.85
C PHE A 33 -0.78 6.53 9.53
N ILE A 34 -0.81 5.73 8.47
CA ILE A 34 -1.31 6.17 7.15
C ILE A 34 -2.77 6.62 7.25
N SER A 35 -3.60 5.88 7.98
CA SER A 35 -5.01 6.25 8.15
C SER A 35 -5.18 7.58 8.85
N ALA A 36 -4.41 7.83 9.92
CA ALA A 36 -4.44 9.10 10.65
C ALA A 36 -3.97 10.27 9.78
N VAL A 37 -2.88 10.10 9.03
CA VAL A 37 -2.34 11.16 8.17
C VAL A 37 -3.24 11.42 6.96
N SER A 38 -3.82 10.38 6.34
CA SER A 38 -4.77 10.54 5.25
C SER A 38 -6.04 11.26 5.71
N ALA A 39 -6.58 10.92 6.87
CA ALA A 39 -7.72 11.63 7.46
C ALA A 39 -7.39 13.10 7.73
N PHE A 40 -6.21 13.38 8.31
CA PHE A 40 -5.75 14.74 8.54
C PHE A 40 -5.57 15.53 7.23
N SER A 41 -4.94 14.95 6.21
CA SER A 41 -4.72 15.59 4.90
C SER A 41 -6.05 16.03 4.28
N ARG A 42 -7.04 15.13 4.27
CA ARG A 42 -8.37 15.41 3.73
C ARG A 42 -9.08 16.53 4.47
N GLU A 43 -9.06 16.52 5.80
CA GLU A 43 -9.71 17.56 6.62
C GLU A 43 -8.99 18.92 6.55
N ALA A 44 -7.65 18.92 6.59
CA ALA A 44 -6.87 20.14 6.68
C ALA A 44 -6.60 20.80 5.32
N MET A 45 -6.42 20.01 4.26
CA MET A 45 -6.02 20.49 2.94
C MET A 45 -7.07 20.26 1.86
N GLY A 46 -8.10 19.45 2.12
CA GLY A 46 -9.10 19.08 1.12
C GLY A 46 -8.55 18.20 0.00
N ASP A 47 -7.37 17.60 0.19
CA ASP A 47 -6.68 16.77 -0.82
C ASP A 47 -6.22 15.44 -0.21
N GLU A 48 -6.09 14.45 -1.08
CA GLU A 48 -5.66 13.10 -0.72
C GLU A 48 -4.17 13.04 -0.43
N LEU A 49 -3.78 12.26 0.57
CA LEU A 49 -2.38 11.99 0.85
C LEU A 49 -1.78 11.20 -0.31
N ARG A 50 -0.81 11.79 -1.01
CA ARG A 50 -0.06 11.11 -2.09
C ARG A 50 1.25 10.50 -1.61
N GLY A 51 1.82 11.04 -0.55
CA GLY A 51 3.04 10.49 0.03
C GLY A 51 3.63 11.28 1.17
N ILE A 52 4.62 10.67 1.81
CA ILE A 52 5.35 11.21 2.97
C ILE A 52 6.83 10.93 2.73
N GLU A 53 7.67 11.95 2.85
CA GLU A 53 9.12 11.79 2.93
C GLU A 53 9.56 11.88 4.39
N SER A 54 10.33 10.90 4.85
CA SER A 54 10.89 10.90 6.20
C SER A 54 12.21 10.13 6.24
N ASP A 55 13.26 10.77 6.74
CA ASP A 55 14.58 10.16 6.96
C ASP A 55 15.14 9.40 5.74
N GLY A 56 15.03 10.03 4.56
CA GLY A 56 15.48 9.43 3.30
C GLY A 56 14.63 8.26 2.79
N ARG A 57 13.43 8.05 3.35
CA ARG A 57 12.45 7.07 2.87
C ARG A 57 11.22 7.79 2.34
N PHE A 58 10.63 7.19 1.31
CA PHE A 58 9.48 7.71 0.60
C PHE A 58 8.33 6.73 0.78
N VAL A 59 7.24 7.22 1.35
CA VAL A 59 5.97 6.51 1.44
C VAL A 59 5.08 7.06 0.33
N PHE A 60 4.64 6.18 -0.57
CA PHE A 60 3.71 6.50 -1.64
C PHE A 60 2.35 5.94 -1.29
N VAL A 61 1.31 6.73 -1.52
CA VAL A 61 -0.07 6.39 -1.19
C VAL A 61 -0.94 6.64 -2.41
N ALA A 62 -1.72 5.64 -2.80
CA ALA A 62 -2.70 5.74 -3.86
C ALA A 62 -4.06 5.21 -3.37
N ASP A 63 -5.10 6.01 -3.57
CA ASP A 63 -6.47 5.63 -3.27
C ASP A 63 -7.12 4.97 -4.50
N HIS A 64 -7.80 3.85 -4.29
CA HIS A 64 -8.53 3.12 -5.32
C HIS A 64 -9.96 2.81 -4.89
N ASP A 65 -10.67 3.82 -4.37
CA ASP A 65 -12.07 3.77 -3.93
C ASP A 65 -12.25 2.92 -2.66
N ARG A 66 -12.00 1.61 -2.75
CA ARG A 66 -12.22 0.66 -1.65
C ARG A 66 -10.96 0.25 -0.91
N ILE A 67 -9.81 0.52 -1.51
CA ILE A 67 -8.50 0.20 -0.93
C ILE A 67 -7.57 1.39 -1.05
N ILE A 68 -6.61 1.42 -0.14
CA ILE A 68 -5.47 2.32 -0.19
C ILE A 68 -4.23 1.44 -0.40
N THR A 69 -3.50 1.69 -1.48
CA THR A 69 -2.20 1.06 -1.74
C THR A 69 -1.11 1.93 -1.15
N VAL A 70 -0.20 1.32 -0.39
CA VAL A 70 0.94 2.00 0.21
C VAL A 70 2.22 1.30 -0.20
N VAL A 71 3.21 2.05 -0.67
CA VAL A 71 4.53 1.53 -1.01
C VAL A 71 5.60 2.34 -0.30
N ILE A 72 6.58 1.66 0.30
CA ILE A 72 7.76 2.30 0.91
C ILE A 72 8.96 2.05 0.01
N ALA A 73 9.68 3.10 -0.36
CA ALA A 73 10.90 3.02 -1.15
C ALA A 73 11.99 3.96 -0.59
N GLU A 74 13.19 3.88 -1.17
CA GLU A 74 14.35 4.69 -0.73
C GLU A 74 14.58 5.92 -1.61
N SER A 75 14.01 5.94 -2.81
CA SER A 75 14.11 7.07 -3.72
C SER A 75 12.75 7.39 -4.33
N PRO A 76 12.44 8.67 -4.58
CA PRO A 76 11.18 9.08 -5.18
C PRO A 76 11.00 8.54 -6.61
N GLU A 77 12.10 8.23 -7.29
CA GLU A 77 12.11 7.78 -8.70
C GLU A 77 11.76 6.29 -8.85
N GLU A 78 11.78 5.53 -7.74
CA GLU A 78 11.57 4.08 -7.76
C GLU A 78 10.11 3.70 -7.96
N ILE A 79 9.19 4.57 -7.52
CA ILE A 79 7.75 4.34 -7.63
C ILE A 79 7.15 5.41 -8.55
N SER A 80 6.85 4.98 -9.77
CA SER A 80 6.00 5.78 -10.65
C SER A 80 4.53 5.70 -10.20
N PRO A 81 3.72 6.75 -10.43
CA PRO A 81 2.28 6.70 -10.19
C PRO A 81 1.61 5.50 -10.89
N GLY A 82 2.04 5.19 -12.12
CA GLY A 82 1.51 4.04 -12.86
C GLY A 82 1.84 2.69 -12.22
N LEU A 83 2.96 2.55 -11.51
CA LEU A 83 3.31 1.31 -10.82
C LEU A 83 2.41 1.07 -9.60
N ILE A 84 2.24 2.09 -8.75
CA ILE A 84 1.40 1.97 -7.56
C ILE A 84 -0.08 1.76 -7.94
N ASP A 85 -0.56 2.46 -8.98
CA ASP A 85 -1.90 2.25 -9.52
C ASP A 85 -2.07 0.83 -10.06
N ASN A 86 -1.08 0.32 -10.79
CA ASN A 86 -1.11 -1.04 -11.33
C ASN A 86 -1.17 -2.09 -10.21
N ILE A 87 -0.48 -1.88 -9.09
CA ILE A 87 -0.56 -2.76 -7.91
C ILE A 87 -2.01 -2.79 -7.38
N GLY A 88 -2.59 -1.62 -7.11
CA GLY A 88 -3.94 -1.53 -6.56
C GLY A 88 -5.02 -2.10 -7.48
N ILE A 89 -4.93 -1.80 -8.78
CA ILE A 89 -5.86 -2.33 -9.79
C ILE A 89 -5.78 -3.85 -9.87
N ASN A 90 -4.58 -4.45 -9.88
CA ASN A 90 -4.43 -5.91 -9.90
C ASN A 90 -4.94 -6.56 -8.60
N PHE A 91 -4.80 -5.87 -7.47
CA PHE A 91 -5.37 -6.34 -6.22
C PHE A 91 -6.90 -6.38 -6.29
N LEU A 92 -7.54 -5.27 -6.67
CA LEU A 92 -9.00 -5.18 -6.81
C LEU A 92 -9.55 -6.14 -7.88
N SER A 93 -8.87 -6.30 -9.01
CA SER A 93 -9.34 -7.21 -10.06
C SER A 93 -9.45 -8.65 -9.58
N ARG A 94 -8.57 -9.05 -8.66
CA ARG A 94 -8.52 -10.42 -8.12
C ARG A 94 -9.38 -10.60 -6.86
N TYR A 95 -9.46 -9.57 -6.02
CA TYR A 95 -10.02 -9.67 -4.68
C TYR A 95 -11.22 -8.76 -4.40
N SER A 96 -11.74 -8.02 -5.38
CA SER A 96 -12.88 -7.10 -5.22
C SER A 96 -14.05 -7.71 -4.45
N LYS A 97 -14.46 -8.96 -4.77
CA LYS A 97 -15.55 -9.66 -4.07
C LYS A 97 -15.23 -10.02 -2.61
N HIS A 98 -13.96 -10.26 -2.28
CA HIS A 98 -13.54 -10.56 -0.91
C HIS A 98 -13.45 -9.29 -0.07
N ALA A 99 -12.97 -8.20 -0.69
CA ALA A 99 -12.98 -6.87 -0.08
C ALA A 99 -14.40 -6.35 0.20
N GLU A 100 -15.41 -6.72 -0.60
CA GLU A 100 -16.82 -6.37 -0.36
C GLU A 100 -17.46 -7.08 0.84
N LEU A 101 -17.00 -8.30 1.15
CA LEU A 101 -17.68 -9.16 2.12
C LEU A 101 -17.13 -8.99 3.55
N ASP A 102 -16.13 -8.14 3.75
CA ASP A 102 -15.40 -7.98 5.03
C ASP A 102 -14.84 -9.31 5.58
N LEU A 103 -14.78 -10.35 4.73
CA LEU A 103 -14.26 -11.67 5.03
C LEU A 103 -12.73 -11.64 4.87
N CYS A 104 -12.07 -10.96 5.81
CA CYS A 104 -10.63 -10.70 5.77
C CYS A 104 -9.83 -11.80 6.48
N GLU A 105 -9.79 -13.02 5.94
CA GLU A 105 -8.68 -13.89 6.28
C GLU A 105 -7.43 -13.42 5.51
N THR A 106 -6.41 -12.95 6.23
CA THR A 106 -5.14 -12.50 5.64
C THR A 106 -4.42 -13.57 4.82
N SER A 107 -4.75 -14.85 5.04
CA SER A 107 -4.33 -15.99 4.22
C SER A 107 -4.85 -15.89 2.78
N THR A 108 -6.06 -15.38 2.56
CA THR A 108 -6.70 -15.25 1.24
C THR A 108 -5.91 -14.34 0.30
N PHE A 109 -5.25 -13.32 0.85
CA PHE A 109 -4.52 -12.33 0.07
C PHE A 109 -3.04 -12.70 -0.16
N ARG A 110 -2.51 -13.75 0.49
CA ARG A 110 -1.10 -14.15 0.34
C ARG A 110 -0.71 -14.54 -1.09
N GLU A 111 -1.65 -15.06 -1.87
CA GLU A 111 -1.38 -15.39 -3.28
C GLU A 111 -1.01 -14.17 -4.12
N PHE A 112 -1.28 -12.96 -3.62
CA PHE A 112 -0.88 -11.73 -4.27
C PHE A 112 0.64 -11.53 -4.34
N ASP A 113 1.43 -12.22 -3.51
CA ASP A 113 2.89 -12.20 -3.57
C ASP A 113 3.39 -12.54 -4.99
N GLY A 114 2.84 -13.60 -5.60
CA GLY A 114 3.22 -14.01 -6.95
C GLY A 114 2.73 -13.06 -8.06
N VAL A 115 1.81 -12.16 -7.75
CA VAL A 115 1.40 -11.07 -8.65
C VAL A 115 2.38 -9.90 -8.51
N LEU A 116 2.73 -9.51 -7.28
CA LEU A 116 3.75 -8.50 -7.04
C LEU A 116 5.10 -8.87 -7.66
N ASP A 117 5.50 -10.14 -7.61
CA ASP A 117 6.74 -10.62 -8.25
C ASP A 117 6.78 -10.43 -9.77
N LYS A 118 5.61 -10.26 -10.41
CA LYS A 118 5.50 -10.02 -11.85
C LYS A 118 5.33 -8.54 -12.20
N ILE A 119 4.80 -7.76 -11.25
CA ILE A 119 4.53 -6.33 -11.44
C ILE A 119 5.74 -5.49 -11.07
N ILE A 120 6.41 -5.85 -9.97
CA ILE A 120 7.57 -5.13 -9.48
C ILE A 120 8.82 -5.64 -10.20
N PRO A 121 9.55 -4.78 -10.92
CA PRO A 121 10.84 -5.13 -11.51
C PRO A 121 11.82 -5.66 -10.45
N PRO A 122 12.55 -6.76 -10.72
CA PRO A 122 13.51 -7.31 -9.77
C PRO A 122 14.58 -6.34 -9.30
N GLU A 123 14.94 -5.33 -10.11
CA GLU A 123 15.93 -4.32 -9.79
C GLU A 123 15.45 -3.34 -8.70
N LEU A 124 14.14 -3.30 -8.44
CA LEU A 124 13.53 -2.49 -7.41
C LEU A 124 13.28 -3.26 -6.11
N LEU A 125 13.55 -4.57 -6.03
CA LEU A 125 13.36 -5.40 -4.83
C LEU A 125 14.60 -5.46 -3.95
#